data_AF-A0A6L7RZG1-F1
#
_entry.id   AF-A0A6L7RZG1-F1
#
_cell.length_a   1.000
_cell.length_b   1.000
_cell.length_c   1.000
_cell.angle_alpha   90.00
_cell.angle_beta   90.00
_cell.angle_gamma   90.00
#
_symmetry.space_group_name_H-M   'P 1'
#
loop_
_entity.id
_entity.type
_entity.pdbx_description
1 polymer ?
#
loop_
_entity_poly.entity_id
_entity_poly.type
_entity_poly.pdbx_seq_one_letter_code
_entity_poly.pdbx_strand_id
1 'polypeptide(L)'
;MPNLNSKAMVMFLGTGTSEGIPRVTCLTADPPTCPVCTDAMRPGSKNRRRNTGIVIQREQDDGPPINILIDAGKFFYQAAIEWFPKHAIRSLDAVVLTHAHADSAGGLDDLRDWTNTMRFARGDEHAALLARGRDARIPIYLRDQDLDIVSKTAYYLVDRTQMTSGGTVAVLDFQTIDDDPIDVFGTTITPLPVPHGPDYTCNGYRIGDFAYISDASKVPDDVLDMIADVDTLVIDALRTKRTHGSHLTMERAVDYAKIIRPRRTLLTDAAHGIDHYAMNARLREPKFNDGLDIQYAYDGMSIQISV
;
A
#
# COMPACT_ATOMS: atom_id res chain seq x y z
N MET A 1 21.96 3.80 -17.58
CA MET A 1 20.74 3.00 -17.74
C MET A 1 20.50 2.30 -16.42
N PRO A 2 19.34 2.43 -15.78
CA PRO A 2 19.05 1.70 -14.55
C PRO A 2 19.19 0.20 -14.82
N ASN A 3 19.88 -0.50 -13.92
CA ASN A 3 20.16 -1.92 -14.05
C ASN A 3 18.90 -2.69 -13.64
N LEU A 4 17.97 -2.92 -14.58
CA LEU A 4 16.72 -3.70 -14.43
C LEU A 4 16.93 -5.17 -13.97
N ASN A 5 18.14 -5.55 -13.54
CA ASN A 5 18.46 -6.85 -12.98
C ASN A 5 18.32 -6.90 -11.45
N SER A 6 18.04 -5.77 -10.78
CA SER A 6 17.80 -5.78 -9.34
C SER A 6 16.42 -6.36 -9.05
N LYS A 7 16.32 -7.16 -7.99
CA LYS A 7 15.05 -7.75 -7.55
C LYS A 7 14.57 -7.06 -6.29
N ALA A 8 13.25 -6.92 -6.19
CA ALA A 8 12.60 -6.50 -4.97
C ALA A 8 11.46 -7.44 -4.61
N MET A 9 11.29 -7.68 -3.31
CA MET A 9 10.08 -8.27 -2.78
C MET A 9 9.03 -7.16 -2.58
N VAL A 10 7.82 -7.36 -3.08
CA VAL A 10 6.64 -6.59 -2.66
C VAL A 10 5.81 -7.44 -1.73
N MET A 11 5.43 -6.89 -0.58
CA MET A 11 4.53 -7.55 0.37
C MET A 11 3.31 -6.68 0.65
N PHE A 12 2.14 -7.31 0.64
CA PHE A 12 0.86 -6.67 0.91
C PHE A 12 0.60 -6.63 2.42
N LEU A 13 0.56 -5.43 2.98
CA LEU A 13 0.22 -5.20 4.40
C LEU A 13 -1.29 -5.28 4.61
N GLY A 14 -2.04 -4.80 3.63
CA GLY A 14 -3.49 -4.94 3.54
C GLY A 14 -3.98 -4.85 2.11
N THR A 15 -5.20 -5.35 1.90
CA THR A 15 -5.80 -5.56 0.57
C THR A 15 -7.30 -5.22 0.52
N GLY A 16 -7.78 -4.47 1.51
CA GLY A 16 -9.18 -4.16 1.70
C GLY A 16 -9.43 -2.67 1.82
N THR A 17 -10.70 -2.35 1.68
CA THR A 17 -11.29 -1.00 1.72
C THR A 17 -10.88 -0.17 2.92
N SER A 18 -11.17 1.12 2.85
CA SER A 18 -11.11 2.06 3.97
C SER A 18 -11.65 1.52 5.29
N GLU A 19 -12.69 0.71 5.29
CA GLU A 19 -13.34 0.16 6.49
C GLU A 19 -12.62 -1.07 7.08
N GLY A 20 -11.77 -1.73 6.29
CA GLY A 20 -11.25 -3.06 6.57
C GLY A 20 -12.31 -4.16 6.53
N ILE A 21 -11.86 -5.41 6.58
CA ILE A 21 -12.70 -6.60 6.67
C ILE A 21 -12.17 -7.50 7.78
N PRO A 22 -13.01 -7.88 8.75
CA PRO A 22 -14.48 -7.76 8.78
C PRO A 22 -15.01 -6.36 9.12
N ARG A 23 -16.22 -6.05 8.65
CA ARG A 23 -16.97 -4.86 9.10
C ARG A 23 -17.64 -5.12 10.44
N VAL A 24 -17.46 -4.21 11.41
CA VAL A 24 -18.06 -4.31 12.76
C VAL A 24 -19.58 -4.50 12.67
N THR A 25 -20.26 -3.72 11.85
CA THR A 25 -21.73 -3.79 11.67
C THR A 25 -22.23 -5.15 11.16
N CYS A 26 -21.41 -5.88 10.40
CA CYS A 26 -21.75 -7.23 9.97
C CYS A 26 -21.59 -8.27 11.08
N LEU A 27 -20.60 -8.09 11.95
CA LEU A 27 -20.32 -9.02 13.06
C LEU A 27 -21.31 -8.85 14.21
N THR A 28 -21.80 -7.63 14.42
CA THR A 28 -22.76 -7.31 15.48
C THR A 28 -24.21 -7.42 15.02
N ALA A 29 -24.48 -7.79 13.76
CA ALA A 29 -25.82 -8.13 13.32
C ALA A 29 -26.29 -9.42 14.01
N ASP A 30 -27.58 -9.53 14.31
CA ASP A 30 -28.15 -10.70 14.99
C ASP A 30 -29.27 -11.34 14.14
N PRO A 31 -29.05 -12.52 13.53
CA PRO A 31 -27.76 -13.22 13.45
C PRO A 31 -26.78 -12.54 12.46
N PRO A 32 -25.46 -12.81 12.53
CA PRO A 32 -24.51 -12.37 11.52
C PRO A 32 -24.87 -12.95 10.15
N THR A 33 -25.08 -12.09 9.14
CA THR A 33 -25.55 -12.50 7.81
C THR A 33 -24.48 -12.43 6.72
N CYS A 34 -23.33 -11.80 6.97
CA CYS A 34 -22.28 -11.63 5.98
C CYS A 34 -21.25 -12.77 6.08
N PRO A 35 -21.23 -13.74 5.15
CA PRO A 35 -20.33 -14.88 5.22
C PRO A 35 -18.85 -14.47 5.15
N VAL A 36 -18.52 -13.43 4.36
CA VAL A 36 -17.15 -12.92 4.23
C VAL A 36 -16.64 -12.33 5.55
N CYS A 37 -17.44 -11.50 6.23
CA CYS A 37 -17.05 -10.95 7.53
C CYS A 37 -16.94 -12.04 8.60
N THR A 38 -17.87 -13.00 8.62
CA THR A 38 -17.78 -14.14 9.54
C THR A 38 -16.53 -14.98 9.28
N ASP A 39 -16.21 -15.27 8.02
CA ASP A 39 -15.01 -16.00 7.63
C ASP A 39 -13.72 -15.24 7.95
N ALA A 40 -13.70 -13.91 7.82
CA ALA A 40 -12.58 -13.03 8.13
C ALA A 40 -12.19 -13.00 9.62
N MET A 41 -13.05 -13.50 10.51
CA MET A 41 -12.71 -13.70 11.93
C MET A 41 -11.87 -14.96 12.17
N ARG A 42 -11.86 -15.91 11.23
CA ARG A 42 -11.02 -17.11 11.35
C ARG A 42 -9.54 -16.73 11.16
N PRO A 43 -8.64 -17.14 12.08
CA PRO A 43 -7.20 -16.94 11.91
C PRO A 43 -6.70 -17.47 10.57
N GLY A 44 -5.88 -16.67 9.87
CA GLY A 44 -5.33 -17.03 8.55
C GLY A 44 -6.32 -16.95 7.38
N SER A 45 -7.56 -16.48 7.59
CA SER A 45 -8.47 -16.27 6.47
C SER A 45 -8.00 -15.13 5.57
N LYS A 46 -7.93 -15.39 4.26
CA LYS A 46 -7.70 -14.38 3.21
C LYS A 46 -8.88 -13.40 3.00
N ASN A 47 -10.01 -13.65 3.66
CA ASN A 47 -11.10 -12.67 3.74
C ASN A 47 -10.84 -11.60 4.81
N ARG A 48 -9.90 -11.80 5.73
CA ARG A 48 -9.43 -10.73 6.60
C ARG A 48 -8.57 -9.79 5.78
N ARG A 49 -8.96 -8.51 5.70
CA ARG A 49 -8.28 -7.51 4.87
C ARG A 49 -8.13 -6.21 5.64
N ARG A 50 -6.89 -5.78 5.83
CA ARG A 50 -6.54 -4.44 6.34
C ARG A 50 -6.59 -3.41 5.22
N ASN A 51 -6.43 -2.12 5.54
CA ASN A 51 -6.33 -1.07 4.53
C ASN A 51 -5.19 -1.35 3.57
N THR A 52 -5.42 -1.02 2.31
CA THR A 52 -4.44 -1.11 1.22
C THR A 52 -3.12 -0.48 1.63
N GLY A 53 -2.03 -1.16 1.29
CA GLY A 53 -0.68 -0.75 1.61
C GLY A 53 0.30 -1.87 1.34
N ILE A 54 1.48 -1.51 0.85
CA ILE A 54 2.54 -2.46 0.49
C ILE A 54 3.89 -2.01 1.04
N VAL A 55 4.78 -2.96 1.25
CA VAL A 55 6.20 -2.67 1.50
C VAL A 55 7.04 -3.28 0.39
N ILE A 56 7.91 -2.46 -0.19
CA ILE A 56 8.90 -2.83 -1.19
C ILE A 56 10.22 -3.01 -0.47
N GLN A 57 10.74 -4.23 -0.47
CA GLN A 57 12.06 -4.57 0.07
C GLN A 57 13.01 -4.86 -1.10
N ARG A 58 13.90 -3.90 -1.38
CA ARG A 58 14.91 -4.03 -2.44
C ARG A 58 16.23 -4.51 -1.86
N GLU A 59 16.81 -5.54 -2.48
CA GLU A 59 18.15 -6.01 -2.12
C GLU A 59 19.22 -4.96 -2.49
N GLN A 60 20.34 -5.01 -1.81
CA GLN A 60 21.53 -4.20 -2.11
C GLN A 60 22.73 -5.13 -2.26
N ASP A 61 23.67 -4.76 -3.15
CA ASP A 61 24.91 -5.53 -3.33
C ASP A 61 25.74 -5.58 -2.04
N ASP A 62 25.79 -4.46 -1.33
CA ASP A 62 26.44 -4.32 -0.02
C ASP A 62 25.50 -3.62 0.96
N GLY A 63 25.15 -4.32 2.03
CA GLY A 63 24.35 -3.79 3.14
C GLY A 63 22.96 -4.44 3.30
N PRO A 64 22.22 -4.03 4.35
CA PRO A 64 20.86 -4.50 4.57
C PRO A 64 19.91 -3.99 3.48
N PRO A 65 18.76 -4.66 3.25
CA PRO A 65 17.82 -4.21 2.22
C PRO A 65 17.22 -2.84 2.53
N ILE A 66 16.79 -2.16 1.46
CA ILE A 66 16.02 -0.91 1.52
C ILE A 66 14.53 -1.26 1.60
N ASN A 67 13.83 -0.72 2.61
CA ASN A 67 12.40 -0.96 2.80
C ASN A 67 11.61 0.34 2.60
N ILE A 68 10.79 0.39 1.55
CA ILE A 68 9.93 1.53 1.22
C ILE A 68 8.48 1.12 1.45
N LEU A 69 7.80 1.84 2.33
CA LEU A 69 6.36 1.66 2.58
C LEU A 69 5.57 2.51 1.59
N ILE A 70 4.57 1.92 0.93
CA ILE A 70 3.53 2.66 0.22
C ILE A 70 2.26 2.57 1.05
N ASP A 71 1.81 3.72 1.53
CA ASP A 71 0.72 3.94 2.48
C ASP A 71 0.91 3.35 3.89
N ALA A 72 0.66 4.20 4.89
CA ALA A 72 0.59 3.86 6.30
C ALA A 72 -0.85 4.10 6.81
N GLY A 73 -1.77 3.23 6.40
CA GLY A 73 -3.17 3.28 6.82
C GLY A 73 -3.40 3.04 8.31
N LYS A 74 -4.63 3.25 8.81
CA LYS A 74 -4.95 3.05 10.24
C LYS A 74 -4.79 1.60 10.76
N PHE A 75 -4.60 0.61 9.88
CA PHE A 75 -4.27 -0.77 10.27
C PHE A 75 -2.76 -1.07 10.19
N PHE A 76 -1.92 -0.08 9.84
CA PHE A 76 -0.49 -0.26 9.61
C PHE A 76 0.20 -0.96 10.79
N TYR A 77 -0.01 -0.50 12.03
CA TYR A 77 0.57 -1.15 13.21
C TYR A 77 0.23 -2.65 13.28
N GLN A 78 -1.05 -3.00 13.12
CA GLN A 78 -1.48 -4.41 13.15
C GLN A 78 -0.91 -5.24 12.00
N ALA A 79 -0.66 -4.62 10.85
CA ALA A 79 -0.01 -5.29 9.73
C ALA A 79 1.49 -5.48 10.00
N ALA A 80 2.17 -4.44 10.49
CA ALA A 80 3.60 -4.44 10.75
C ALA A 80 3.98 -5.50 11.80
N ILE A 81 3.29 -5.54 12.95
CA ILE A 81 3.58 -6.54 14.00
C ILE A 81 3.30 -7.97 13.54
N GLU A 82 2.41 -8.16 12.57
CA GLU A 82 2.12 -9.50 12.03
C GLU A 82 3.13 -9.91 10.95
N TRP A 83 3.45 -9.02 10.02
CA TRP A 83 4.16 -9.38 8.79
C TRP A 83 5.65 -9.07 8.83
N PHE A 84 6.07 -7.97 9.45
CA PHE A 84 7.48 -7.57 9.43
C PHE A 84 8.40 -8.63 10.06
N PRO A 85 8.05 -9.26 11.21
CA PRO A 85 8.86 -10.34 11.77
C PRO A 85 8.96 -11.57 10.86
N LYS A 86 7.87 -11.92 10.14
CA LYS A 86 7.81 -13.08 9.25
C LYS A 86 8.65 -12.90 7.98
N HIS A 87 8.94 -11.65 7.62
CA HIS A 87 9.65 -11.27 6.40
C HIS A 87 10.95 -10.49 6.67
N ALA A 88 11.44 -10.53 7.90
CA ALA A 88 12.70 -9.91 8.31
C ALA A 88 12.83 -8.40 7.98
N ILE A 89 11.70 -7.67 7.93
CA ILE A 89 11.69 -6.21 7.79
C ILE A 89 12.00 -5.62 9.15
N ARG A 90 13.18 -5.01 9.28
CA ARG A 90 13.68 -4.47 10.56
C ARG A 90 13.70 -2.94 10.61
N SER A 91 13.61 -2.29 9.47
CA SER A 91 13.65 -0.84 9.34
C SER A 91 12.70 -0.40 8.22
N LEU A 92 12.30 0.88 8.26
CA LEU A 92 11.67 1.58 7.15
C LEU A 92 12.59 2.72 6.74
N ASP A 93 12.92 2.78 5.46
CA ASP A 93 13.80 3.81 4.90
C ASP A 93 13.01 5.01 4.39
N ALA A 94 11.80 4.79 3.88
CA ALA A 94 10.91 5.84 3.40
C ALA A 94 9.44 5.40 3.48
N VAL A 95 8.55 6.38 3.47
CA VAL A 95 7.13 6.18 3.18
C VAL A 95 6.75 7.02 1.97
N VAL A 96 5.95 6.47 1.08
CA VAL A 96 5.34 7.17 -0.05
C VAL A 96 3.83 7.04 0.09
N LEU A 97 3.11 8.16 0.09
CA LEU A 97 1.65 8.17 0.24
C LEU A 97 0.97 8.33 -1.12
N THR A 98 0.06 7.42 -1.44
CA THR A 98 -0.84 7.53 -2.61
C THR A 98 -1.75 8.75 -2.48
N HIS A 99 -2.27 8.99 -1.27
CA HIS A 99 -3.15 10.09 -0.92
C HIS A 99 -3.33 10.23 0.60
N ALA A 100 -4.08 11.25 1.04
CA ALA A 100 -4.20 11.61 2.47
C ALA A 100 -5.50 11.14 3.18
N HIS A 101 -6.25 10.17 2.64
CA HIS A 101 -7.35 9.59 3.42
C HIS A 101 -6.83 8.74 4.59
N ALA A 102 -7.67 8.52 5.60
CA ALA A 102 -7.28 7.88 6.86
C ALA A 102 -6.82 6.42 6.68
N ASP A 103 -7.27 5.77 5.62
CA ASP A 103 -6.88 4.43 5.21
C ASP A 103 -5.53 4.36 4.50
N SER A 104 -4.97 5.48 4.04
CA SER A 104 -3.60 5.56 3.52
C SER A 104 -2.62 6.27 4.46
N ALA A 105 -3.08 7.18 5.31
CA ALA A 105 -2.22 8.02 6.16
C ALA A 105 -2.52 7.92 7.68
N GLY A 106 -3.59 7.22 8.09
CA GLY A 106 -4.05 7.24 9.48
C GLY A 106 -3.13 6.53 10.48
N GLY A 107 -2.15 5.76 10.02
CA GLY A 107 -1.15 5.05 10.82
C GLY A 107 0.22 5.75 10.87
N LEU A 108 0.35 6.98 10.36
CA LEU A 108 1.63 7.71 10.36
C LEU A 108 2.24 7.86 11.76
N ASP A 109 1.43 7.97 12.81
CA ASP A 109 1.93 8.09 14.18
C ASP A 109 2.58 6.80 14.71
N ASP A 110 2.19 5.64 14.18
CA ASP A 110 2.75 4.33 14.53
C ASP A 110 4.20 4.18 14.03
N LEU A 111 4.65 5.02 13.08
CA LEU A 111 6.04 5.06 12.63
C LEU A 111 7.03 5.45 13.75
N ARG A 112 6.52 5.92 14.90
CA ARG A 112 7.31 6.20 16.10
C ARG A 112 8.19 5.05 16.57
N ASP A 113 7.79 3.80 16.33
CA ASP A 113 8.60 2.64 16.72
C ASP A 113 9.93 2.61 15.95
N TRP A 114 9.95 3.13 14.72
CA TRP A 114 11.14 3.23 13.88
C TRP A 114 11.91 4.53 14.06
N THR A 115 11.29 5.60 14.60
CA THR A 115 11.97 6.89 14.79
C THR A 115 12.39 7.17 16.22
N ASN A 116 11.69 6.65 17.23
CA ASN A 116 11.89 6.95 18.65
C ASN A 116 12.53 5.77 19.39
N THR A 117 11.96 4.58 19.28
CA THR A 117 12.48 3.38 19.98
C THR A 117 13.89 3.03 19.50
N MET A 118 14.14 3.18 18.19
CA MET A 118 15.49 3.07 17.63
C MET A 118 16.45 4.10 18.25
N ARG A 119 16.03 5.36 18.48
CA ARG A 119 16.84 6.46 19.05
C ARG A 119 17.27 6.24 20.50
N PHE A 120 16.51 5.49 21.30
CA PHE A 120 16.77 5.32 22.74
C PHE A 120 17.43 3.99 23.12
N ALA A 121 17.71 3.13 22.15
CA ALA A 121 18.39 1.89 22.42
C ALA A 121 19.86 2.12 22.80
N ARG A 122 20.10 2.20 24.10
CA ARG A 122 21.43 2.16 24.70
C ARG A 122 21.88 0.71 24.77
N GLY A 123 22.67 0.28 23.78
CA GLY A 123 23.22 -1.06 23.69
C GLY A 123 23.49 -1.45 22.23
N ASP A 124 24.62 -2.12 22.01
CA ASP A 124 25.34 -2.20 20.73
C ASP A 124 24.58 -2.81 19.52
N GLU A 125 23.40 -3.41 19.71
CA GLU A 125 22.66 -4.07 18.61
C GLU A 125 21.55 -3.22 17.98
N HIS A 126 20.83 -2.39 18.74
CA HIS A 126 19.79 -1.52 18.17
C HIS A 126 20.35 -0.15 17.74
N ALA A 127 21.42 0.32 18.40
CA ALA A 127 22.16 1.49 17.93
C ALA A 127 22.72 1.27 16.51
N ALA A 128 22.99 0.02 16.11
CA ALA A 128 23.41 -0.33 14.77
C ALA A 128 22.33 -0.09 13.69
N LEU A 129 21.04 -0.13 14.04
CA LEU A 129 19.93 0.18 13.13
C LEU A 129 19.80 1.69 12.87
N LEU A 130 20.18 2.52 13.87
CA LEU A 130 20.45 3.95 13.64
C LEU A 130 21.78 4.19 12.91
N ALA A 131 22.76 3.30 13.08
CA ALA A 131 24.11 3.44 12.56
C ALA A 131 24.26 3.21 11.05
N ARG A 132 23.17 3.29 10.26
CA ARG A 132 23.27 3.55 8.81
C ARG A 132 23.91 4.92 8.51
N GLY A 133 24.27 5.72 9.53
CA GLY A 133 24.84 7.06 9.36
C GLY A 133 23.84 8.07 8.78
N ARG A 134 22.56 7.71 8.78
CA ARG A 134 21.45 8.49 8.19
C ARG A 134 20.71 9.25 9.29
N ASP A 135 20.05 10.36 8.90
CA ASP A 135 19.15 11.07 9.81
C ASP A 135 18.13 10.08 10.36
N ALA A 136 17.89 10.10 11.67
CA ALA A 136 16.93 9.22 12.32
C ALA A 136 15.49 9.73 12.15
N ARG A 137 15.20 10.29 10.96
CA ARG A 137 13.89 10.71 10.48
C ARG A 137 13.51 9.83 9.30
N ILE A 138 12.23 9.50 9.18
CA ILE A 138 11.73 8.78 8.01
C ILE A 138 11.19 9.82 7.02
N PRO A 139 11.73 9.91 5.80
CA PRO A 139 11.17 10.76 4.76
C PRO A 139 9.79 10.23 4.34
N ILE A 140 8.83 11.15 4.23
CA ILE A 140 7.46 10.91 3.79
C ILE A 140 7.26 11.67 2.49
N TYR A 141 7.12 10.95 1.38
CA TYR A 141 6.85 11.52 0.06
C TYR A 141 5.35 11.56 -0.18
N LEU A 142 4.82 12.74 -0.47
CA LEU A 142 3.38 12.97 -0.68
C LEU A 142 3.17 14.22 -1.54
N ARG A 143 2.00 14.38 -2.16
CA ARG A 143 1.73 15.60 -2.94
C ARG A 143 1.45 16.80 -2.03
N ASP A 144 1.62 18.01 -2.56
CA ASP A 144 1.30 19.25 -1.85
C ASP A 144 -0.12 19.26 -1.24
N GLN A 145 -1.12 18.83 -2.02
CA GLN A 145 -2.51 18.75 -1.55
C GLN A 145 -2.69 17.75 -0.40
N ASP A 146 -1.91 16.68 -0.38
CA ASP A 146 -1.97 15.65 0.65
C ASP A 146 -1.29 16.13 1.93
N LEU A 147 -0.20 16.91 1.80
CA LEU A 147 0.45 17.54 2.93
C LEU A 147 -0.48 18.55 3.63
N ASP A 148 -1.28 19.32 2.90
CA ASP A 148 -2.30 20.21 3.50
C ASP A 148 -3.33 19.44 4.35
N ILE A 149 -3.77 18.26 3.89
CA ILE A 149 -4.70 17.39 4.64
C ILE A 149 -4.01 16.79 5.87
N VAL A 150 -2.80 16.23 5.71
CA VAL A 150 -2.02 15.64 6.80
C VAL A 150 -1.67 16.68 7.87
N SER A 151 -1.40 17.93 7.46
CA SER A 151 -1.11 19.03 8.38
C SER A 151 -2.29 19.41 9.27
N LYS A 152 -3.52 19.04 8.88
CA LYS A 152 -4.74 19.25 9.68
C LYS A 152 -5.03 18.06 10.58
N THR A 153 -4.82 16.83 10.09
CA THR A 153 -5.22 15.60 10.80
C THR A 153 -4.12 15.05 11.71
N ALA A 154 -2.86 15.23 11.33
CA ALA A 154 -1.66 14.82 12.06
C ALA A 154 -0.72 16.01 12.28
N TYR A 155 -1.29 17.17 12.61
CA TYR A 155 -0.57 18.44 12.77
C TYR A 155 0.67 18.36 13.65
N TYR A 156 0.66 17.55 14.71
CA TYR A 156 1.77 17.38 15.65
C TYR A 156 2.93 16.53 15.09
N LEU A 157 2.70 15.78 14.01
CA LEU A 157 3.75 15.07 13.26
C LEU A 157 4.43 16.02 12.27
N VAL A 158 3.67 16.93 11.66
CA VAL A 158 4.16 17.92 10.70
C VAL A 158 4.86 19.10 11.42
N ASP A 159 4.16 19.74 12.36
CA ASP A 159 4.68 20.79 13.23
C ASP A 159 4.79 20.28 14.67
N ARG A 160 5.99 19.78 15.00
CA ARG A 160 6.31 19.26 16.33
C ARG A 160 6.29 20.32 17.43
N THR A 161 6.26 21.62 17.10
CA THR A 161 6.12 22.68 18.12
C THR A 161 4.72 22.68 18.75
N GLN A 162 3.73 22.05 18.09
CA GLN A 162 2.35 21.91 18.57
C GLN A 162 2.17 20.73 19.55
N MET A 163 3.24 20.04 19.92
CA MET A 163 3.17 18.93 20.87
C MET A 163 2.83 19.44 22.29
N THR A 164 1.78 18.90 22.88
CA THR A 164 1.24 19.36 24.17
C THR A 164 1.90 18.73 25.40
N SER A 165 2.84 17.77 25.23
CA SER A 165 3.48 17.06 26.35
C SER A 165 4.88 16.53 26.02
N GLY A 166 5.62 16.09 27.04
CA GLY A 166 6.96 15.49 26.92
C GLY A 166 7.00 14.05 26.36
N GLY A 167 5.90 13.58 25.74
CA GLY A 167 5.87 12.29 25.04
C GLY A 167 6.70 12.32 23.75
N THR A 168 7.13 11.15 23.27
CA THR A 168 7.89 11.04 22.01
C THR A 168 6.93 10.71 20.86
N VAL A 169 6.85 11.59 19.86
CA VAL A 169 6.08 11.38 18.60
C VAL A 169 7.00 11.03 17.45
N ALA A 170 6.46 10.42 16.40
CA ALA A 170 7.25 10.01 15.23
C ALA A 170 8.07 11.20 14.67
N VAL A 171 9.35 10.96 14.34
CA VAL A 171 10.23 11.96 13.71
C VAL A 171 10.19 11.75 12.20
N LEU A 172 9.34 12.51 11.53
CA LEU A 172 9.08 12.39 10.11
C LEU A 172 9.65 13.61 9.37
N ASP A 173 10.01 13.41 8.11
CA ASP A 173 10.48 14.47 7.22
C ASP A 173 9.60 14.51 5.97
N PHE A 174 8.67 15.48 5.92
CA PHE A 174 7.69 15.56 4.84
C PHE A 174 8.32 16.23 3.61
N GLN A 175 8.29 15.51 2.48
CA GLN A 175 8.87 15.91 1.21
C GLN A 175 7.76 15.92 0.16
N THR A 176 7.49 17.08 -0.43
CA THR A 176 6.45 17.16 -1.45
C THR A 176 6.95 16.67 -2.80
N ILE A 177 6.08 15.98 -3.53
CA ILE A 177 6.37 15.41 -4.85
C ILE A 177 5.33 15.86 -5.88
N ASP A 178 5.81 16.05 -7.10
CA ASP A 178 5.00 16.29 -8.29
C ASP A 178 4.73 14.97 -9.03
N ASP A 179 4.38 15.05 -10.31
CA ASP A 179 4.15 13.87 -11.17
C ASP A 179 5.45 13.30 -11.78
N ASP A 180 6.59 13.95 -11.51
CA ASP A 180 7.91 13.50 -11.99
C ASP A 180 8.43 12.29 -11.20
N PRO A 181 9.21 11.38 -11.83
CA PRO A 181 9.86 10.28 -11.13
C PRO A 181 10.80 10.77 -10.01
N ILE A 182 10.71 10.12 -8.85
CA ILE A 182 11.57 10.39 -7.69
C ILE A 182 12.55 9.24 -7.46
N ASP A 183 13.76 9.56 -7.00
CA ASP A 183 14.71 8.57 -6.49
C ASP A 183 14.54 8.41 -4.97
N VAL A 184 14.11 7.22 -4.56
CA VAL A 184 13.99 6.86 -3.15
C VAL A 184 15.06 5.82 -2.84
N PHE A 185 16.22 6.31 -2.40
CA PHE A 185 17.40 5.50 -2.07
C PHE A 185 17.81 4.56 -3.21
N GLY A 186 17.84 5.02 -4.46
CA GLY A 186 18.16 4.20 -5.64
C GLY A 186 17.00 3.39 -6.20
N THR A 187 15.77 3.50 -5.64
CA THR A 187 14.55 3.00 -6.29
C THR A 187 13.91 4.17 -7.02
N THR A 188 13.81 4.10 -8.34
CA THR A 188 12.99 5.04 -9.11
C THR A 188 11.51 4.71 -8.88
N ILE A 189 10.77 5.65 -8.32
CA ILE A 189 9.33 5.58 -8.13
C ILE A 189 8.69 6.63 -9.03
N THR A 190 7.86 6.20 -9.97
CA THR A 190 7.17 7.08 -10.92
C THR A 190 5.72 7.23 -10.49
N PRO A 191 5.26 8.43 -10.11
CA PRO A 191 3.85 8.70 -9.84
C PRO A 191 2.95 8.36 -11.03
N LEU A 192 1.76 7.84 -10.76
CA LEU A 192 0.70 7.55 -11.73
C LEU A 192 -0.57 8.28 -11.30
N PRO A 193 -0.81 9.52 -11.75
CA PRO A 193 -1.97 10.30 -11.32
C PRO A 193 -3.29 9.66 -11.77
N VAL A 194 -4.12 9.21 -10.82
CA VAL A 194 -5.40 8.53 -11.09
C VAL A 194 -6.55 9.23 -10.37
N PRO A 195 -7.68 9.50 -11.04
CA PRO A 195 -8.83 10.10 -10.38
C PRO A 195 -9.48 9.16 -9.38
N HIS A 196 -9.68 9.59 -8.14
CA HIS A 196 -10.33 8.87 -7.06
C HIS A 196 -11.62 9.60 -6.66
N GLY A 197 -12.58 9.60 -7.59
CA GLY A 197 -13.78 10.43 -7.53
C GLY A 197 -13.73 11.54 -8.58
N PRO A 198 -14.77 12.40 -8.62
CA PRO A 198 -14.86 13.47 -9.61
C PRO A 198 -13.83 14.59 -9.38
N ASP A 199 -13.56 14.93 -8.12
CA ASP A 199 -12.84 16.15 -7.73
C ASP A 199 -11.57 15.86 -6.91
N TYR A 200 -11.09 14.62 -6.94
CA TYR A 200 -9.91 14.21 -6.19
C TYR A 200 -9.06 13.25 -7.01
N THR A 201 -7.76 13.50 -7.03
CA THR A 201 -6.76 12.63 -7.67
C THR A 201 -5.97 11.95 -6.57
N CYS A 202 -5.65 10.67 -6.74
CA CYS A 202 -4.66 9.92 -5.98
C CYS A 202 -3.45 9.59 -6.87
N ASN A 203 -2.35 9.16 -6.29
CA ASN A 203 -1.25 8.59 -7.05
C ASN A 203 -1.26 7.07 -6.92
N GLY A 204 -1.26 6.37 -8.05
CA GLY A 204 -0.58 5.08 -8.12
C GLY A 204 0.92 5.29 -8.28
N TYR A 205 1.67 4.19 -8.36
CA TYR A 205 3.12 4.23 -8.56
C TYR A 205 3.60 3.12 -9.49
N ARG A 206 4.48 3.46 -10.42
CA ARG A 206 5.30 2.50 -11.19
C ARG A 206 6.69 2.40 -10.58
N ILE A 207 7.16 1.17 -10.38
CA ILE A 207 8.50 0.83 -9.91
C ILE A 207 9.03 -0.28 -10.83
N GLY A 208 9.96 0.04 -11.72
CA GLY A 208 10.48 -0.92 -12.70
C GLY A 208 9.38 -1.50 -13.60
N ASP A 209 9.21 -2.83 -13.55
CA ASP A 209 8.18 -3.59 -14.28
C ASP A 209 6.89 -3.81 -13.48
N PHE A 210 6.71 -3.08 -12.38
CA PHE A 210 5.57 -3.20 -11.47
C PHE A 210 4.77 -1.89 -11.39
N ALA A 211 3.44 -1.98 -11.43
CA ALA A 211 2.53 -0.86 -11.17
C ALA A 211 1.59 -1.15 -10.01
N TYR A 212 1.38 -0.16 -9.13
CA TYR A 212 0.48 -0.23 -7.98
C TYR A 212 -0.52 0.93 -8.01
N ILE A 213 -1.80 0.62 -8.20
CA ILE A 213 -2.91 1.58 -8.26
C ILE A 213 -4.00 1.08 -7.31
N SER A 214 -4.02 1.53 -6.04
CA SER A 214 -4.94 1.00 -5.03
C SER A 214 -6.33 1.65 -5.01
N ASP A 215 -6.40 2.93 -5.40
CA ASP A 215 -7.60 3.77 -5.24
C ASP A 215 -7.82 4.56 -6.53
N ALA A 216 -8.73 4.11 -7.39
CA ALA A 216 -8.97 4.77 -8.67
C ALA A 216 -10.41 4.58 -9.14
N SER A 217 -11.06 5.64 -9.60
CA SER A 217 -12.33 5.58 -10.31
C SER A 217 -12.19 5.30 -11.81
N LYS A 218 -11.00 5.59 -12.36
CA LYS A 218 -10.58 5.31 -13.74
C LYS A 218 -9.05 5.34 -13.84
N VAL A 219 -8.51 4.65 -14.84
CA VAL A 219 -7.11 4.79 -15.26
C VAL A 219 -7.10 5.63 -16.55
N PRO A 220 -6.55 6.86 -16.52
CA PRO A 220 -6.39 7.73 -17.69
C PRO A 220 -5.50 7.13 -18.80
N ASP A 221 -5.65 7.58 -20.04
CA ASP A 221 -4.93 7.03 -21.21
C ASP A 221 -3.41 7.25 -21.12
N ASP A 222 -2.97 8.40 -20.63
CA ASP A 222 -1.55 8.70 -20.37
C ASP A 222 -0.97 7.76 -19.29
N VAL A 223 -1.73 7.44 -18.25
CA VAL A 223 -1.33 6.43 -17.26
C VAL A 223 -1.29 5.02 -17.87
N LEU A 224 -2.23 4.68 -18.77
CA LEU A 224 -2.19 3.40 -19.49
C LEU A 224 -0.93 3.27 -20.33
N ASP A 225 -0.54 4.33 -21.05
CA ASP A 225 0.70 4.36 -21.81
C ASP A 225 1.93 4.17 -20.91
N MET A 226 1.92 4.77 -19.71
CA MET A 226 2.99 4.63 -18.71
C MET A 226 3.10 3.23 -18.11
N ILE A 227 2.09 2.37 -18.22
CA ILE A 227 2.12 1.01 -17.65
C ILE A 227 1.90 -0.09 -18.69
N ALA A 228 1.97 0.25 -19.99
CA ALA A 228 1.69 -0.69 -21.08
C ALA A 228 2.66 -1.89 -21.13
N ASP A 229 3.84 -1.76 -20.53
CA ASP A 229 4.94 -2.74 -20.54
C ASP A 229 5.20 -3.40 -19.17
N VAL A 230 4.34 -3.20 -18.17
CA VAL A 230 4.54 -3.79 -16.84
C VAL A 230 4.33 -5.31 -16.84
N ASP A 231 5.19 -6.03 -16.13
CA ASP A 231 5.05 -7.47 -15.91
C ASP A 231 3.98 -7.76 -14.86
N THR A 232 3.90 -6.93 -13.82
CA THR A 232 2.93 -7.09 -12.73
C THR A 232 2.12 -5.82 -12.49
N LEU A 233 0.80 -5.97 -12.53
CA LEU A 233 -0.17 -4.92 -12.23
C LEU A 233 -0.89 -5.21 -10.91
N VAL A 234 -0.89 -4.25 -9.99
CA VAL A 234 -1.82 -4.20 -8.86
C VAL A 234 -2.82 -3.09 -9.11
N ILE A 235 -4.11 -3.41 -9.07
CA ILE A 235 -5.17 -2.46 -9.44
C ILE A 235 -6.40 -2.55 -8.53
N ASP A 236 -6.99 -1.39 -8.23
CA ASP A 236 -8.24 -1.20 -7.51
C ASP A 236 -9.37 -2.08 -8.09
N ALA A 237 -10.12 -2.73 -7.22
CA ALA A 237 -11.25 -3.58 -7.57
C ALA A 237 -12.24 -3.73 -6.40
N LEU A 238 -12.79 -2.61 -5.95
CA LEU A 238 -13.61 -2.52 -4.74
C LEU A 238 -14.75 -3.56 -4.64
N ARG A 239 -15.58 -3.68 -5.68
CA ARG A 239 -16.78 -4.54 -5.67
C ARG A 239 -17.23 -4.94 -7.07
N THR A 240 -18.12 -5.92 -7.16
CA THR A 240 -18.75 -6.29 -8.44
C THR A 240 -19.95 -5.40 -8.77
N LYS A 241 -20.20 -5.20 -10.07
CA LYS A 241 -21.39 -4.59 -10.70
C LYS A 241 -21.72 -3.14 -10.35
N ARG A 242 -21.80 -2.77 -9.07
CA ARG A 242 -22.24 -1.45 -8.62
C ARG A 242 -21.08 -0.47 -8.62
N THR A 243 -21.15 0.58 -9.45
CA THR A 243 -20.18 1.67 -9.44
C THR A 243 -20.12 2.38 -8.08
N HIS A 244 -18.95 2.85 -7.65
CA HIS A 244 -18.75 3.55 -6.38
C HIS A 244 -18.51 5.06 -6.55
N GLY A 245 -18.30 5.53 -7.77
CA GLY A 245 -17.95 6.93 -8.05
C GLY A 245 -16.47 7.22 -7.81
N SER A 246 -15.86 6.64 -6.76
CA SER A 246 -14.44 6.81 -6.42
C SER A 246 -13.54 5.59 -6.67
N HIS A 247 -14.12 4.41 -6.91
CA HIS A 247 -13.38 3.16 -7.13
C HIS A 247 -13.84 2.41 -8.37
N LEU A 248 -12.95 1.60 -8.93
CA LEU A 248 -13.21 0.64 -9.98
C LEU A 248 -14.11 -0.48 -9.45
N THR A 249 -14.95 -0.98 -10.34
CA THR A 249 -15.53 -2.30 -10.11
C THR A 249 -14.52 -3.38 -10.52
N MET A 250 -14.68 -4.59 -9.98
CA MET A 250 -13.90 -5.75 -10.39
C MET A 250 -13.91 -5.95 -11.91
N GLU A 251 -15.07 -5.79 -12.54
CA GLU A 251 -15.20 -5.93 -13.99
C GLU A 251 -14.36 -4.90 -14.75
N ARG A 252 -14.34 -3.63 -14.29
CA ARG A 252 -13.52 -2.58 -14.91
C ARG A 252 -12.02 -2.82 -14.71
N ALA A 253 -11.63 -3.29 -13.53
CA ALA A 253 -10.24 -3.67 -13.27
C ALA A 253 -9.77 -4.80 -14.21
N VAL A 254 -10.63 -5.80 -14.44
CA VAL A 254 -10.39 -6.87 -15.40
C VAL A 254 -10.32 -6.35 -16.85
N ASP A 255 -11.16 -5.38 -17.22
CA ASP A 255 -11.09 -4.75 -18.55
C ASP A 255 -9.74 -4.04 -18.75
N TYR A 256 -9.24 -3.30 -17.76
CA TYR A 256 -7.90 -2.71 -17.81
C TYR A 256 -6.79 -3.77 -17.90
N ALA A 257 -6.89 -4.85 -17.13
CA ALA A 257 -5.94 -5.96 -17.23
C ALA A 257 -5.91 -6.59 -18.64
N LYS A 258 -7.05 -6.64 -19.34
CA LYS A 258 -7.13 -7.13 -20.73
C LYS A 258 -6.52 -6.18 -21.76
N ILE A 259 -6.55 -4.88 -21.49
CA ILE A 259 -5.90 -3.86 -22.32
C ILE A 259 -4.38 -3.96 -22.15
N ILE A 260 -3.90 -3.98 -20.91
CA ILE A 260 -2.47 -3.93 -20.56
C ILE A 260 -1.79 -5.29 -20.78
N ARG A 261 -2.52 -6.40 -20.54
CA ARG A 261 -2.04 -7.79 -20.63
C ARG A 261 -0.73 -8.07 -19.86
N PRO A 262 -0.59 -7.64 -18.59
CA PRO A 262 0.59 -7.96 -17.79
C PRO A 262 0.67 -9.47 -17.56
N ARG A 263 1.87 -9.99 -17.26
CA ARG A 263 2.05 -11.41 -16.92
C ARG A 263 1.22 -11.80 -15.69
N ARG A 264 1.06 -10.88 -14.74
CA ARG A 264 0.24 -11.07 -13.54
C ARG A 264 -0.55 -9.81 -13.18
N THR A 265 -1.82 -10.00 -12.81
CA THR A 265 -2.67 -8.96 -12.22
C THR A 265 -3.15 -9.36 -10.84
N LEU A 266 -2.95 -8.47 -9.87
CA LEU A 266 -3.42 -8.59 -8.51
C LEU A 266 -4.47 -7.51 -8.22
N LEU A 267 -5.69 -7.93 -7.94
CA LEU A 267 -6.78 -7.02 -7.57
C LEU A 267 -6.69 -6.69 -6.08
N THR A 268 -6.86 -5.42 -5.71
CA THR A 268 -6.82 -4.95 -4.32
C THR A 268 -8.08 -4.16 -3.94
N ASP A 269 -8.08 -3.60 -2.73
CA ASP A 269 -9.15 -2.78 -2.17
C ASP A 269 -10.52 -3.49 -2.05
N ALA A 270 -10.50 -4.81 -1.89
CA ALA A 270 -11.72 -5.61 -2.01
C ALA A 270 -12.66 -5.43 -0.80
N ALA A 271 -13.91 -5.01 -1.04
CA ALA A 271 -14.96 -4.92 -0.03
C ALA A 271 -15.50 -6.28 0.44
N HIS A 272 -16.28 -6.28 1.53
CA HIS A 272 -16.85 -7.49 2.13
C HIS A 272 -17.90 -8.22 1.26
N GLY A 273 -18.27 -7.63 0.11
CA GLY A 273 -19.05 -8.32 -0.93
C GLY A 273 -18.22 -9.23 -1.83
N ILE A 274 -16.89 -9.20 -1.70
CA ILE A 274 -15.95 -10.06 -2.41
C ILE A 274 -15.49 -11.16 -1.46
N ASP A 275 -15.95 -12.40 -1.65
CA ASP A 275 -15.33 -13.57 -1.03
C ASP A 275 -14.06 -13.94 -1.80
N HIS A 276 -12.92 -14.00 -1.11
CA HIS A 276 -11.61 -14.21 -1.72
C HIS A 276 -11.55 -15.54 -2.49
N TYR A 277 -12.07 -16.63 -1.90
CA TYR A 277 -11.94 -17.96 -2.47
C TYR A 277 -12.88 -18.16 -3.64
N ALA A 278 -14.16 -17.79 -3.48
CA ALA A 278 -15.15 -17.90 -4.53
C ALA A 278 -14.86 -16.96 -5.71
N MET A 279 -14.44 -15.72 -5.43
CA MET A 279 -14.12 -14.77 -6.49
C MET A 279 -12.86 -15.19 -7.26
N ASN A 280 -11.81 -15.64 -6.58
CA ASN A 280 -10.61 -16.13 -7.28
C ASN A 280 -10.88 -17.43 -8.06
N ALA A 281 -11.79 -18.29 -7.60
CA ALA A 281 -12.24 -19.43 -8.42
C ALA A 281 -12.93 -18.97 -9.70
N ARG A 282 -13.79 -17.95 -9.60
CA ARG A 282 -14.47 -17.35 -10.74
C ARG A 282 -13.49 -16.65 -11.71
N LEU A 283 -12.53 -15.88 -11.20
CA LEU A 283 -11.55 -15.16 -12.03
C LEU A 283 -10.65 -16.11 -12.84
N ARG A 284 -10.44 -17.35 -12.39
CA ARG A 284 -9.69 -18.37 -13.16
C ARG A 284 -10.43 -18.89 -14.38
N GLU A 285 -11.74 -18.67 -14.50
CA GLU A 285 -12.49 -19.13 -15.66
C GLU A 285 -12.14 -18.29 -16.91
N PRO A 286 -11.83 -18.92 -18.07
CA PRO A 286 -11.43 -18.23 -19.30
C PRO A 286 -12.35 -17.08 -19.73
N LYS A 287 -13.65 -17.20 -19.45
CA LYS A 287 -14.65 -16.17 -19.78
C LYS A 287 -14.45 -14.85 -19.02
N PHE A 288 -13.74 -14.87 -17.90
CA PHE A 288 -13.45 -13.68 -17.10
C PHE A 288 -12.06 -13.12 -17.40
N ASN A 289 -11.03 -13.96 -17.41
CA ASN A 289 -9.64 -13.51 -17.49
C ASN A 289 -9.03 -13.44 -18.90
N ASP A 290 -9.69 -13.98 -19.95
CA ASP A 290 -9.10 -14.03 -21.30
C ASP A 290 -7.70 -14.67 -21.33
N GLY A 291 -7.50 -15.71 -20.50
CA GLY A 291 -6.23 -16.43 -20.37
C GLY A 291 -5.17 -15.71 -19.52
N LEU A 292 -5.47 -14.57 -18.92
CA LEU A 292 -4.56 -13.81 -18.05
C LEU A 292 -4.51 -14.38 -16.61
N ASP A 293 -3.38 -14.23 -15.92
CA ASP A 293 -3.25 -14.53 -14.48
C ASP A 293 -3.83 -13.37 -13.66
N ILE A 294 -5.10 -13.48 -13.27
CA ILE A 294 -5.81 -12.47 -12.48
C ILE A 294 -6.33 -13.09 -11.17
N GLN A 295 -6.01 -12.47 -10.04
CA GLN A 295 -6.56 -12.84 -8.73
C GLN A 295 -6.63 -11.64 -7.79
N TYR A 296 -7.53 -11.67 -6.81
CA TYR A 296 -7.44 -10.80 -5.65
C TYR A 296 -6.21 -11.14 -4.81
N ALA A 297 -5.47 -10.11 -4.42
CA ALA A 297 -4.44 -10.18 -3.41
C ALA A 297 -5.02 -10.54 -2.03
N TYR A 298 -4.14 -10.85 -1.09
CA TYR A 298 -4.51 -11.06 0.32
C TYR A 298 -3.39 -10.53 1.23
N ASP A 299 -3.74 -10.13 2.45
CA ASP A 299 -2.80 -9.66 3.45
C ASP A 299 -1.68 -10.69 3.70
N GLY A 300 -0.43 -10.25 3.69
CA GLY A 300 0.76 -11.10 3.80
C GLY A 300 1.15 -11.82 2.51
N MET A 301 0.46 -11.61 1.39
CA MET A 301 0.96 -12.04 0.08
C MET A 301 2.31 -11.36 -0.19
N SER A 302 3.26 -12.11 -0.75
CA SER A 302 4.53 -11.55 -1.24
C SER A 302 4.81 -12.01 -2.66
N ILE A 303 5.40 -11.12 -3.46
CA ILE A 303 5.78 -11.34 -4.85
C ILE A 303 7.18 -10.77 -5.10
N GLN A 304 7.83 -11.22 -6.17
CA GLN A 304 9.09 -10.68 -6.65
C GLN A 304 8.83 -9.85 -7.91
N ILE A 305 9.49 -8.70 -8.01
CA ILE A 305 9.43 -7.77 -9.14
C ILE A 305 10.84 -7.38 -9.58
N SER A 306 10.98 -6.84 -10.79
CA SER A 306 12.24 -6.30 -11.30
C SER A 306 12.24 -4.78 -11.10
N VAL A 307 13.31 -4.25 -10.51
CA VAL A 307 13.47 -2.82 -10.19
C VAL A 307 14.79 -2.26 -10.71
#